data_AF-A0A099P1L0-F1
#
_entry.id   AF-A0A099P1L0-F1
#
_cell.length_a   1.000
_cell.length_b   1.000
_cell.length_c   1.000
_cell.angle_alpha   90.00
_cell.angle_beta   90.00
_cell.angle_gamma   90.00
#
_symmetry.space_group_name_H-M   'P 1'
#
loop_
_entity.id
_entity.type
_entity.pdbx_description
1 polymer ?
#
loop_
_entity_poly.entity_id
_entity_poly.type
_entity_poly.pdbx_seq_one_letter_code
_entity_poly.pdbx_strand_id
1 'polypeptide(L)'
;MAHRLLAQVAITGARVFGRAFTEAYKEAAAATTAQQATKDGKPKKSSAASRDSDITLDEACKILDVDLSGLSLDKAQKKYDYLFDINSKEKGGSFYIQSKVYRSMERIKNEMEYLEAFQKSKEGAGADAGADVGAGAGTGDKSKPT
;
A
#
# COMPACT_ATOMS: atom_id res chain seq x y z
N MET A 1 27.88 47.38 20.85
CA MET A 1 27.58 47.26 19.41
C MET A 1 27.34 45.82 18.93
N ALA A 2 27.91 44.78 19.56
CA ALA A 2 27.75 43.38 19.11
C ALA A 2 26.32 42.78 19.27
N HIS A 3 25.57 43.18 20.30
CA HIS A 3 24.21 42.66 20.54
C HIS A 3 23.18 43.10 19.48
N ARG A 4 23.40 44.26 18.82
CA ARG A 4 22.55 44.75 17.73
C ARG A 4 22.74 43.93 16.45
N LEU A 5 23.98 43.52 16.15
CA LEU A 5 24.31 42.64 15.02
C LEU A 5 23.74 41.24 15.21
N LEU A 6 23.86 40.66 16.42
CA LEU A 6 23.27 39.36 16.72
C LEU A 6 21.73 39.38 16.64
N ALA A 7 21.09 40.44 17.14
CA ALA A 7 19.65 40.61 17.01
C ALA A 7 19.19 40.77 15.54
N GLN A 8 19.95 41.50 14.72
CA GLN A 8 19.65 41.66 13.30
C GLN A 8 19.80 40.34 12.51
N VAL A 9 20.84 39.55 12.80
CA VAL A 9 21.04 38.24 12.18
C VAL A 9 19.94 37.26 12.59
N ALA A 10 19.54 37.25 13.87
CA ALA A 10 18.46 36.40 14.36
C ALA A 10 17.10 36.75 13.74
N ILE A 11 16.76 38.04 13.68
CA ILE A 11 15.50 38.52 13.08
C ILE A 11 15.45 38.23 11.58
N THR A 12 16.59 38.36 10.89
CA THR A 12 16.68 38.08 9.44
C THR A 12 16.61 36.57 9.17
N GLY A 13 17.31 35.76 9.96
CA GLY A 13 17.24 34.29 9.88
C GLY A 13 15.84 33.76 10.15
N ALA A 14 15.15 34.27 11.18
CA ALA A 14 13.79 33.85 11.51
C ALA A 14 12.77 34.13 10.39
N ARG A 15 12.94 35.21 9.61
CA ARG A 15 12.07 35.53 8.47
C ARG A 15 12.27 34.60 7.27
N VAL A 16 13.52 34.16 7.03
CA VAL A 16 13.86 33.28 5.91
C VAL A 16 13.38 31.85 6.18
N PHE A 17 13.60 31.33 7.38
CA PHE A 17 13.16 29.99 7.73
C PHE A 17 11.67 29.93 8.11
N GLY A 18 11.10 30.98 8.71
CA GLY A 18 9.72 30.97 9.19
C GLY A 18 8.64 30.78 8.12
N ARG A 19 8.81 31.37 6.92
CA ARG A 19 7.80 31.26 5.84
C ARG A 19 7.65 29.82 5.33
N ALA A 20 8.75 29.10 5.15
CA ALA A 20 8.73 27.71 4.70
C ALA A 20 8.05 26.78 5.71
N PHE A 21 8.30 26.97 7.01
CA PHE A 21 7.61 26.21 8.07
C PHE A 21 6.12 26.52 8.12
N THR A 22 5.70 27.77 7.90
CA THR A 22 4.27 28.13 7.88
C THR A 22 3.54 27.61 6.65
N GLU A 23 4.19 27.58 5.48
CA GLU A 23 3.60 27.04 4.25
C GLU A 23 3.41 25.52 4.37
N ALA A 24 4.42 24.80 4.85
CA ALA A 24 4.31 23.37 5.14
C ALA A 24 3.26 23.06 6.23
N TYR A 25 3.15 23.89 7.26
CA TYR A 25 2.12 23.72 8.30
C TYR A 25 0.71 24.00 7.75
N LYS A 26 0.54 25.01 6.90
CA LYS A 26 -0.74 25.28 6.23
C LYS A 26 -1.10 24.15 5.26
N GLU A 27 -0.14 23.58 4.56
CA GLU A 27 -0.37 22.45 3.65
C GLU A 27 -0.73 21.17 4.41
N ALA A 28 -0.08 20.90 5.54
CA ALA A 28 -0.44 19.79 6.43
C ALA A 28 -1.80 19.97 7.12
N ALA A 29 -2.12 21.20 7.57
CA ALA A 29 -3.42 21.51 8.17
C ALA A 29 -4.55 21.46 7.13
N ALA A 30 -4.32 21.99 5.92
CA ALA A 30 -5.29 21.94 4.82
C ALA A 30 -5.49 20.51 4.27
N ALA A 31 -4.44 19.68 4.23
CA ALA A 31 -4.58 18.26 3.90
C ALA A 31 -5.44 17.53 4.93
N THR A 32 -5.31 17.88 6.21
CA THR A 32 -6.13 17.31 7.30
C THR A 32 -7.60 17.72 7.18
N THR A 33 -7.89 18.98 6.83
CA THR A 33 -9.28 19.46 6.63
C THR A 33 -9.89 18.98 5.31
N ALA A 34 -9.11 18.89 4.23
CA ALA A 34 -9.56 18.37 2.94
C ALA A 34 -9.88 16.86 2.99
N GLN A 35 -9.12 16.08 3.77
CA GLN A 35 -9.44 14.67 4.04
C GLN A 35 -10.73 14.49 4.86
N GLN A 36 -11.16 15.52 5.61
CA GLN A 36 -12.44 15.50 6.33
C GLN A 36 -13.64 15.85 5.44
N ALA A 37 -13.42 16.61 4.36
CA ALA A 37 -14.48 17.04 3.43
C ALA A 37 -14.76 16.02 2.29
N THR A 38 -13.86 15.09 2.01
CA THR A 38 -14.08 13.98 1.05
C THR A 38 -14.73 12.76 1.70
N LYS A 39 -15.63 12.98 2.67
CA LYS A 39 -16.29 11.95 3.48
C LYS A 39 -17.50 11.30 2.82
N ASP A 40 -17.65 11.45 1.51
CA ASP A 40 -18.68 10.75 0.73
C ASP A 40 -18.03 9.71 -0.19
N GLY A 41 -18.04 8.44 0.27
CA GLY A 41 -18.24 7.32 -0.66
C GLY A 41 -17.06 6.44 -1.07
N LYS A 42 -15.99 6.30 -0.27
CA LYS A 42 -15.09 5.12 -0.38
C LYS A 42 -14.21 4.97 0.87
N PRO A 43 -14.20 3.81 1.57
CA PRO A 43 -13.32 3.62 2.72
C PRO A 43 -11.88 3.46 2.24
N LYS A 44 -11.19 4.58 2.02
CA LYS A 44 -9.73 4.56 1.96
C LYS A 44 -9.28 4.29 3.39
N LYS A 45 -8.78 3.08 3.59
CA LYS A 45 -8.18 2.55 4.83
C LYS A 45 -6.95 3.40 5.20
N SER A 46 -7.17 4.65 5.60
CA SER A 46 -6.15 5.53 6.19
C SER A 46 -6.29 5.45 7.70
N SER A 47 -5.99 4.28 8.22
CA SER A 47 -5.82 4.01 9.64
C SER A 47 -4.54 4.69 10.10
N ALA A 48 -4.69 5.74 10.92
CA ALA A 48 -3.61 6.22 11.76
C ALA A 48 -3.08 5.10 12.71
N ALA A 49 -3.83 4.01 12.88
CA ALA A 49 -3.42 2.76 13.54
C ALA A 49 -2.56 1.82 12.67
N SER A 50 -2.45 2.01 11.36
CA SER A 50 -1.60 1.20 10.47
C SER A 50 -0.14 1.66 10.43
N ARG A 51 0.19 2.77 11.10
CA ARG A 51 1.52 3.40 10.99
C ARG A 51 2.58 2.76 11.89
N ASP A 52 2.17 2.02 12.93
CA ASP A 52 3.10 1.30 13.83
C ASP A 52 3.25 -0.19 13.49
N SER A 53 2.38 -0.75 12.64
CA SER A 53 2.32 -2.19 12.40
C SER A 53 2.26 -2.63 10.93
N ASP A 54 1.95 -1.81 9.94
CA ASP A 54 1.80 -2.34 8.58
C ASP A 54 3.11 -2.28 7.80
N ILE A 55 3.89 -3.37 7.82
CA ILE A 55 4.97 -3.57 6.85
C ILE A 55 4.35 -3.54 5.46
N THR A 56 4.80 -2.63 4.60
CA THR A 56 4.36 -2.55 3.21
C THR A 56 4.91 -3.72 2.39
N LEU A 57 4.28 -4.08 1.25
CA LEU A 57 4.81 -5.15 0.39
C LEU A 57 6.23 -4.80 -0.12
N ASP A 58 6.44 -3.54 -0.51
CA ASP A 58 7.75 -3.04 -0.93
C ASP A 58 8.80 -3.15 0.19
N GLU A 59 8.44 -2.80 1.43
CA GLU A 59 9.32 -2.97 2.59
C GLU A 59 9.59 -4.45 2.87
N ALA A 60 8.59 -5.32 2.78
CA ALA A 60 8.76 -6.77 2.96
C ALA A 60 9.72 -7.37 1.93
N CYS A 61 9.58 -6.97 0.66
CA CYS A 61 10.46 -7.38 -0.43
C CYS A 61 11.90 -6.91 -0.18
N LYS A 62 12.09 -5.68 0.30
CA LYS A 62 13.42 -5.16 0.65
C LYS A 62 14.03 -5.88 1.86
N ILE A 63 13.24 -6.18 2.89
CA ILE A 63 13.72 -6.90 4.08
C ILE A 63 14.17 -8.32 3.73
N LEU A 64 13.43 -9.02 2.86
CA LEU A 64 13.79 -10.37 2.42
C LEU A 64 14.73 -10.41 1.22
N ASP A 65 15.16 -9.25 0.70
CA ASP A 65 16.03 -9.15 -0.48
C ASP A 65 15.49 -9.93 -1.69
N VAL A 66 14.23 -9.63 -2.04
CA VAL A 66 13.51 -10.23 -3.18
C VAL A 66 12.88 -9.15 -4.05
N ASP A 67 12.88 -9.37 -5.37
CA ASP A 67 12.27 -8.45 -6.33
C ASP A 67 10.75 -8.66 -6.43
N LEU A 68 10.01 -7.55 -6.51
CA LEU A 68 8.56 -7.55 -6.74
C LEU A 68 8.16 -8.20 -8.08
N SER A 69 8.93 -7.99 -9.14
CA SER A 69 8.63 -8.49 -10.49
C SER A 69 8.90 -9.97 -10.68
N GLY A 70 9.68 -10.59 -9.78
CA GLY A 70 10.07 -12.00 -9.82
C GLY A 70 9.74 -12.72 -8.52
N LEU A 71 8.73 -12.24 -7.80
CA LEU A 71 8.38 -12.73 -6.47
C LEU A 71 8.01 -14.21 -6.54
N SER A 72 8.87 -15.04 -5.96
CA SER A 72 8.69 -16.48 -5.86
C SER A 72 8.72 -16.85 -4.39
N LEU A 73 7.70 -17.58 -3.94
CA LEU A 73 7.56 -17.98 -2.55
C LEU A 73 8.76 -18.81 -2.06
N ASP A 74 9.34 -19.65 -2.93
CA ASP A 74 10.54 -20.43 -2.63
C ASP A 74 11.77 -19.55 -2.34
N LYS A 75 11.99 -18.51 -3.15
CA LYS A 75 13.10 -17.56 -2.93
C LYS A 75 12.90 -16.77 -1.64
N ALA A 76 11.67 -16.30 -1.39
CA ALA A 76 11.33 -15.58 -0.17
C ALA A 76 11.50 -16.47 1.08
N GLN A 77 11.09 -17.73 1.01
CA GLN A 77 11.23 -18.70 2.10
C GLN A 77 12.71 -18.97 2.42
N LYS A 78 13.56 -19.19 1.41
CA LYS A 78 15.01 -19.38 1.61
C LYS A 78 15.68 -18.20 2.30
N LYS A 79 15.32 -16.98 1.87
CA LYS A 79 15.83 -15.75 2.48
C LYS A 79 15.31 -15.58 3.91
N TYR A 80 14.02 -15.86 4.13
CA TYR A 80 13.41 -15.86 5.45
C TYR A 80 14.11 -16.82 6.40
N ASP A 81 14.33 -18.08 6.01
CA ASP A 81 14.94 -19.09 6.89
C ASP A 81 16.35 -18.67 7.32
N TYR A 82 17.15 -18.17 6.36
CA TYR A 82 18.47 -17.64 6.63
C TYR A 82 18.43 -16.42 7.57
N LEU A 83 17.66 -15.39 7.23
CA LEU A 83 17.58 -14.14 7.99
C LEU A 83 16.97 -14.34 9.38
N PHE A 84 16.01 -15.25 9.53
CA PHE A 84 15.36 -15.56 10.79
C PHE A 84 16.31 -16.29 11.75
N ASP A 85 17.08 -17.24 11.23
CA ASP A 85 18.03 -18.03 12.01
C ASP A 85 19.21 -17.19 12.51
N ILE A 86 19.85 -16.41 11.64
CA ILE A 86 21.01 -15.58 12.02
C ILE A 86 20.64 -14.45 12.98
N ASN A 87 19.39 -13.97 12.97
CA ASN A 87 18.90 -12.91 13.85
C ASN A 87 18.22 -13.43 15.13
N SER A 88 18.23 -14.75 15.35
CA SER A 88 17.67 -15.33 16.57
C SER A 88 18.38 -14.80 17.83
N LYS A 89 17.62 -14.61 18.92
CA LYS A 89 18.19 -14.15 20.19
C LYS A 89 19.28 -15.09 20.72
N GLU A 90 19.11 -16.39 20.47
CA GLU A 90 20.04 -17.45 20.88
C GLU A 90 21.44 -17.27 20.26
N LYS A 91 21.51 -16.73 19.04
CA LYS A 91 22.76 -16.44 18.33
C LYS A 91 23.26 -15.02 18.56
N GLY A 92 22.73 -14.32 19.56
CA GLY A 92 23.06 -12.92 19.85
C GLY A 92 22.43 -11.90 18.90
N GLY A 93 21.43 -12.32 18.11
CA GLY A 93 20.66 -11.44 17.23
C GLY A 93 19.62 -10.59 17.96
N SER A 94 18.98 -9.68 17.23
CA SER A 94 17.94 -8.81 17.77
C SER A 94 16.55 -9.38 17.53
N PHE A 95 15.77 -9.48 18.61
CA PHE A 95 14.35 -9.84 18.52
C PHE A 95 13.57 -8.92 17.59
N TYR A 96 13.92 -7.64 17.56
CA TYR A 96 13.25 -6.67 16.70
C TYR A 96 13.45 -7.00 15.22
N ILE A 97 14.70 -7.32 14.84
CA ILE A 97 15.05 -7.69 13.46
C ILE A 97 14.39 -9.02 13.10
N GLN A 98 14.47 -10.02 13.98
CA GLN A 98 13.78 -11.30 13.79
C GLN A 98 12.25 -11.11 13.61
N SER A 99 11.63 -10.26 14.43
CA SER A 99 10.21 -9.93 14.32
C SER A 99 9.89 -9.22 13.00
N LYS A 100 10.78 -8.35 12.49
CA LYS A 100 10.62 -7.68 11.19
C LYS A 100 10.72 -8.66 10.02
N VAL A 101 11.66 -9.60 10.07
CA VAL A 101 11.81 -10.67 9.08
C VAL A 101 10.55 -11.54 9.04
N TYR A 102 10.04 -11.94 10.21
CA TYR A 102 8.80 -12.70 10.34
C TYR A 102 7.59 -11.99 9.71
N ARG A 103 7.35 -10.74 10.09
CA ARG A 103 6.22 -9.94 9.59
C ARG A 103 6.32 -9.67 8.08
N SER A 104 7.52 -9.58 7.55
CA SER A 104 7.76 -9.43 6.10
C SER A 104 7.34 -10.68 5.34
N MET A 105 7.66 -11.86 5.86
CA MET A 105 7.24 -13.12 5.25
C MET A 105 5.72 -13.31 5.30
N GLU A 106 5.08 -12.99 6.44
CA GLU A 106 3.61 -12.98 6.53
C GLU A 106 2.99 -12.05 5.50
N ARG A 107 3.55 -10.85 5.31
CA ARG A 107 3.05 -9.89 4.32
C ARG A 107 3.10 -10.43 2.89
N ILE A 108 4.21 -11.07 2.51
CA ILE A 108 4.38 -11.67 1.17
C ILE A 108 3.41 -12.83 0.97
N LYS A 109 3.25 -13.72 1.97
CA LYS A 109 2.30 -14.84 1.91
C LYS A 109 0.86 -14.37 1.70
N ASN A 110 0.43 -13.38 2.49
CA ASN A 110 -0.92 -12.81 2.40
C ASN A 110 -1.19 -12.18 1.02
N GLU A 111 -0.18 -11.52 0.43
CA GLU A 111 -0.31 -10.93 -0.91
C GLU A 111 -0.46 -12.02 -1.99
N MET A 112 0.32 -13.11 -1.91
CA MET A 112 0.21 -14.21 -2.88
C MET A 112 -1.16 -14.91 -2.79
N GLU A 113 -1.65 -15.17 -1.57
CA GLU A 113 -2.98 -15.75 -1.36
C GLU A 113 -4.09 -14.83 -1.89
N TYR A 114 -3.98 -13.51 -1.67
CA TYR A 114 -4.92 -12.53 -2.23
C TYR A 114 -4.92 -12.56 -3.77
N LEU A 115 -3.74 -12.65 -4.40
CA LEU A 115 -3.62 -12.73 -5.86
C LEU A 115 -4.18 -14.04 -6.43
N GLU A 116 -3.98 -15.17 -5.74
CA GLU A 116 -4.54 -16.47 -6.13
C GLU A 116 -6.07 -16.46 -6.02
N ALA A 117 -6.62 -15.96 -4.91
CA ALA A 117 -8.06 -15.82 -4.73
C ALA A 117 -8.68 -14.86 -5.76
N PHE A 118 -8.00 -13.75 -6.07
CA PHE A 118 -8.43 -12.82 -7.10
C PHE A 118 -8.45 -13.46 -8.49
N GLN A 119 -7.42 -14.22 -8.86
CA GLN A 119 -7.38 -14.96 -10.13
C GLN A 119 -8.51 -15.98 -10.22
N LYS A 120 -8.72 -16.80 -9.19
CA LYS A 120 -9.81 -17.77 -9.14
C LYS A 120 -11.19 -17.12 -9.27
N SER A 121 -11.40 -15.95 -8.67
CA SER A 121 -12.65 -15.21 -8.80
C SER A 121 -12.89 -14.67 -10.22
N LYS A 122 -11.81 -14.28 -10.91
CA LYS A 122 -11.85 -13.76 -12.29
C LYS A 122 -12.10 -14.89 -13.30
N GLU A 123 -11.53 -16.07 -13.07
CA GLU A 123 -11.75 -17.26 -13.90
C GLU A 123 -13.18 -17.80 -13.74
N GLY A 124 -13.73 -17.78 -12.52
CA GLY A 124 -15.13 -18.16 -12.26
C GLY A 124 -16.15 -17.24 -12.93
N ALA A 125 -15.87 -15.93 -13.00
CA ALA A 125 -16.72 -14.96 -13.69
C ALA A 125 -16.61 -15.03 -15.23
N GLY A 126 -15.50 -15.57 -15.76
CA GLY A 126 -15.30 -15.76 -17.21
C GLY A 126 -16.04 -16.99 -17.77
N ALA A 127 -16.43 -17.94 -16.94
CA ALA A 127 -17.13 -19.16 -17.35
C ALA A 127 -18.65 -18.98 -17.52
N ASP A 128 -19.26 -17.96 -16.90
CA ASP A 128 -20.70 -17.69 -16.95
C ASP A 128 -21.11 -16.80 -18.15
N ALA A 129 -20.19 -15.99 -18.69
CA ALA A 129 -20.47 -15.11 -19.83
C ALA A 129 -20.44 -15.81 -21.21
N GLY A 130 -20.22 -17.12 -21.26
CA GLY A 130 -20.06 -17.90 -22.50
C GLY A 130 -21.27 -18.71 -22.97
N ALA A 131 -22.41 -18.69 -22.26
CA ALA A 131 -23.51 -19.63 -22.48
C ALA A 131 -24.85 -19.03 -22.97
N ASP A 132 -24.91 -17.75 -23.37
CA ASP A 132 -26.18 -17.09 -23.75
C ASP A 132 -26.31 -16.72 -25.25
N VAL A 133 -25.26 -16.74 -26.07
CA VAL A 133 -25.41 -16.35 -27.48
C VAL A 133 -25.77 -17.56 -28.35
N GLY A 134 -27.04 -17.96 -28.36
CA GLY A 134 -27.52 -18.87 -29.39
C GLY A 134 -28.87 -19.55 -29.19
N ALA A 135 -29.98 -18.78 -29.14
CA ALA A 135 -31.24 -19.13 -29.80
C ALA A 135 -32.34 -18.11 -29.50
N GLY A 136 -32.74 -17.31 -30.49
CA GLY A 136 -34.03 -16.65 -30.46
C GLY A 136 -34.09 -15.29 -31.13
N ALA A 137 -34.24 -15.24 -32.45
CA ALA A 137 -34.85 -14.11 -33.13
C ALA A 137 -35.42 -14.54 -34.48
N GLY A 138 -36.74 -14.42 -34.65
CA GLY A 138 -37.45 -14.74 -35.89
C GLY A 138 -38.97 -14.55 -35.80
N THR A 139 -39.43 -13.42 -35.28
CA THR A 139 -40.72 -12.80 -35.63
C THR A 139 -40.56 -12.10 -36.99
N GLY A 140 -41.51 -11.92 -37.91
CA GLY A 140 -42.95 -12.10 -38.01
C GLY A 140 -43.40 -11.54 -39.39
N ASP A 141 -44.71 -11.54 -39.62
CA ASP A 141 -45.47 -10.78 -40.65
C ASP A 141 -45.54 -11.32 -42.09
N LYS A 142 -46.76 -11.75 -42.49
CA LYS A 142 -47.37 -11.44 -43.79
C LYS A 142 -48.90 -11.40 -43.69
N SER A 143 -49.43 -10.18 -43.63
CA SER A 143 -50.43 -9.62 -44.55
C SER A 143 -51.75 -10.39 -44.79
N LYS A 144 -52.86 -9.80 -44.32
CA LYS A 144 -54.19 -9.90 -44.94
C LYS A 144 -54.37 -8.69 -45.88
N PRO A 145 -54.94 -8.83 -47.08
CA PRO A 145 -56.24 -8.20 -47.30
C PRO A 145 -57.20 -9.02 -48.18
N THR A 146 -58.50 -8.77 -47.94
CA THR A 146 -59.70 -9.04 -48.76
C THR A 146 -59.84 -10.39 -49.45
#